data_AF-A0A3D8YU56-F1
#
_entry.id   AF-A0A3D8YU56-F1
#
_cell.length_a   1.000
_cell.length_b   1.000
_cell.length_c   1.000
_cell.angle_alpha   90.00
_cell.angle_beta   90.00
_cell.angle_gamma   90.00
#
_symmetry.space_group_name_H-M   'P 1'
#
loop_
_entity.id
_entity.type
_entity.pdbx_description
1 polymer ?
#
loop_
_entity_poly.entity_id
_entity_poly.type
_entity_poly.pdbx_seq_one_letter_code
_entity_poly.pdbx_strand_id
1 'polypeptide(L)'
;MNLINEEVTHKVFGEGNIVEHEESSITIDFNKDIKKFVYPDAFEKFITLKDKRTAKSLKEIFLKRKEEEEVLEREREEEKEIQMLEQQRLEILKNHKIHESSQIAFWLDEEDQKDIFTDWQVSTGNVQSGKNKGQPNSVARLRPNSAGLLTWREPDQPETARKILGLYMINEMFTGTLGTDGMVPSHAEFKIELSEEEAEQMLFWKYYVNKNYPERTSWNSGKFRYFDNVWTAQILKDIIALKTDEAQIDQVKSFLEYFCKMNALDIDNIPEPQGTLG
;
A
#
# COMPACT_ATOMS: atom_id res chain seq x y z
N MET A 1 0.86 42.79 3.10
CA MET A 1 0.65 43.74 4.21
C MET A 1 1.67 44.86 4.08
N ASN A 2 1.32 46.12 4.35
CA ASN A 2 2.28 47.23 4.34
C ASN A 2 2.58 47.64 5.79
N LEU A 3 3.86 47.65 6.17
CA LEU A 3 4.33 47.96 7.51
C LEU A 3 5.07 49.30 7.57
N ILE A 4 5.17 50.03 6.46
CA ILE A 4 5.86 51.32 6.40
C ILE A 4 5.12 52.32 7.29
N ASN A 5 5.87 53.08 8.09
CA ASN A 5 5.43 54.01 9.12
C ASN A 5 4.79 53.39 10.37
N GLU A 6 4.85 52.07 10.54
CA GLU A 6 4.43 51.45 11.81
C GLU A 6 5.49 51.66 12.90
N GLU A 7 5.01 52.03 14.09
CA GLU A 7 5.85 52.14 15.29
C GLU A 7 6.13 50.77 15.90
N VAL A 8 7.40 50.52 16.17
CA VAL A 8 7.88 49.27 16.77
C VAL A 8 8.78 49.52 17.96
N THR A 9 8.91 48.51 18.82
CA THR A 9 9.92 48.46 19.87
C THR A 9 10.81 47.25 19.67
N HIS A 10 12.09 47.47 19.40
CA HIS A 10 13.10 46.42 19.37
C HIS A 10 13.67 46.20 20.76
N LYS A 11 13.81 44.94 21.19
CA LYS A 11 14.23 44.60 22.57
C LYS A 11 15.57 45.18 23.02
N VAL A 12 16.47 45.48 22.08
CA VAL A 12 17.81 46.07 22.34
C VAL A 12 17.90 47.53 21.92
N PHE A 13 17.24 47.92 20.82
CA PHE A 13 17.47 49.21 20.16
C PHE A 13 16.39 50.25 20.52
N GLY A 14 15.38 49.84 21.30
CA GLY A 14 14.32 50.72 21.76
C GLY A 14 13.28 50.97 20.68
N GLU A 15 12.68 52.16 20.72
CA GLU A 15 11.61 52.55 19.81
C GLU A 15 12.16 52.95 18.45
N GLY A 16 11.49 52.53 17.38
CA GLY A 16 11.82 52.88 16.02
C GLY A 16 10.61 52.85 15.10
N ASN A 17 10.79 53.38 13.89
CA ASN A 17 9.77 53.43 12.86
C ASN A 17 10.22 52.62 11.65
N ILE A 18 9.34 51.81 11.09
CA ILE A 18 9.64 51.07 9.86
C ILE A 18 9.63 52.05 8.68
N VAL A 19 10.77 52.19 8.01
CA VAL A 19 10.95 53.11 6.86
C VAL A 19 10.91 52.37 5.52
N GLU A 20 11.14 51.06 5.52
CA GLU A 20 11.15 50.23 4.31
C GLU A 20 10.66 48.81 4.63
N HIS A 21 9.93 48.21 3.69
CA HIS A 21 9.43 46.85 3.78
C HIS A 21 9.54 46.15 2.42
N GLU A 22 10.39 45.13 2.38
CA GLU A 22 10.60 44.21 1.24
C GLU A 22 10.03 42.82 1.59
N GLU A 23 9.97 41.90 0.62
CA GLU A 23 9.39 40.56 0.81
C GLU A 23 10.04 39.74 1.95
N SER A 24 11.34 39.88 2.15
CA SER A 24 12.10 39.11 3.15
C SER A 24 12.77 39.98 4.22
N SER A 25 12.53 41.30 4.21
CA SER A 25 13.19 42.19 5.16
C SER A 25 12.45 43.49 5.45
N ILE A 26 12.73 44.07 6.61
CA ILE A 26 12.25 45.39 7.03
C ILE A 26 13.42 46.25 7.49
N THR A 27 13.35 47.55 7.20
CA THR A 27 14.33 48.53 7.68
C THR A 27 13.66 49.43 8.71
N ILE A 28 14.24 49.51 9.90
CA ILE A 28 13.75 50.33 11.02
C ILE A 28 14.74 51.46 11.31
N ASP A 29 14.23 52.68 11.42
CA ASP A 29 14.94 53.86 11.90
C ASP A 29 14.71 54.05 13.40
N PHE A 30 15.78 54.00 14.20
CA PHE A 30 15.77 54.22 15.65
C PHE A 30 16.21 55.64 16.03
N ASN A 31 16.07 56.63 15.13
CA ASN A 31 16.53 58.02 15.20
C ASN A 31 18.04 58.23 15.18
N LYS A 32 18.82 57.30 15.78
CA LYS A 32 20.29 57.35 15.82
C LYS A 32 20.93 56.49 14.74
N ASP A 33 20.32 55.33 14.46
CA ASP A 33 20.81 54.33 13.52
C ASP A 33 19.62 53.72 12.75
N ILE A 34 19.87 53.41 11.48
CA ILE A 34 18.95 52.65 10.62
C ILE A 34 19.46 51.20 10.55
N LYS A 35 18.59 50.21 10.79
CA LYS A 35 18.95 48.78 10.76
C LYS A 35 17.94 47.95 9.99
N LYS A 36 18.45 46.97 9.25
CA LYS A 36 17.68 46.01 8.45
C LYS A 36 17.53 44.68 9.19
N PHE A 37 16.34 44.11 9.21
CA PHE A 37 16.00 42.85 9.89
C PHE A 37 15.28 41.89 8.94
N VAL A 38 15.38 40.60 9.21
CA VAL A 38 14.67 39.56 8.45
C VAL A 38 13.18 39.61 8.77
N TYR A 39 12.36 39.71 7.73
CA TYR A 39 10.91 39.75 7.84
C TYR A 39 10.32 38.39 7.44
N PRO A 40 9.27 37.91 8.13
CA PRO A 40 8.68 38.38 9.37
C PRO A 40 9.42 37.97 10.65
N ASP A 41 10.44 37.11 10.57
CA ASP A 41 11.04 36.41 11.72
C ASP A 41 11.54 37.32 12.85
N ALA A 42 11.98 38.54 12.53
CA ALA A 42 12.41 39.50 13.54
C ALA A 42 11.27 39.93 14.49
N PHE A 43 10.02 39.89 14.06
CA PHE A 43 8.84 40.16 14.90
C PHE A 43 8.51 39.04 15.88
N GLU A 44 9.08 37.85 15.70
CA GLU A 44 8.85 36.75 16.63
C GLU A 44 9.71 36.89 17.90
N LYS A 45 10.95 37.37 17.74
CA LYS A 45 11.98 37.31 18.80
C LYS A 45 12.55 38.65 19.22
N PHE A 46 12.39 39.70 18.42
CA PHE A 46 13.17 40.92 18.55
C PHE A 46 12.34 42.21 18.50
N ILE A 47 11.23 42.23 17.76
CA ILE A 47 10.46 43.43 17.44
C ILE A 47 9.00 43.27 17.87
N THR A 48 8.48 44.24 18.62
CA THR A 48 7.06 44.30 19.01
C THR A 48 6.39 45.47 18.31
N LEU A 49 5.30 45.22 17.59
CA LEU A 49 4.45 46.27 17.01
C LEU A 49 3.60 46.94 18.09
N LYS A 50 3.45 48.26 18.01
CA LYS A 50 2.53 49.00 18.88
C LYS A 50 1.08 48.89 18.40
N ASP A 51 0.83 48.83 17.08
CA ASP A 51 -0.53 48.67 16.56
C ASP A 51 -1.06 47.25 16.75
N LYS A 52 -2.22 47.15 17.39
CA LYS A 52 -2.83 45.87 17.76
C LYS A 52 -3.44 45.12 16.57
N ARG A 53 -3.87 45.83 15.51
CA ARG A 53 -4.46 45.19 14.32
C ARG A 53 -3.36 44.58 13.47
N THR A 54 -2.32 45.37 13.21
CA THR A 54 -1.10 44.99 12.51
C THR A 54 -0.40 43.82 13.23
N ALA A 55 -0.30 43.85 14.56
CA ALA A 55 0.22 42.73 15.36
C ALA A 55 -0.64 41.45 15.23
N LYS A 56 -1.97 41.56 15.08
CA LYS A 56 -2.84 40.40 14.86
C LYS A 56 -2.60 39.78 13.47
N SER A 57 -2.50 40.61 12.43
CA SER A 57 -2.20 40.12 11.09
C SER A 57 -0.83 39.45 10.99
N LEU A 58 0.19 39.94 11.71
CA LEU A 58 1.48 39.24 11.80
C LEU A 58 1.37 37.88 12.49
N LYS A 59 0.57 37.77 13.56
CA LYS A 59 0.31 36.47 14.22
C LYS A 59 -0.34 35.47 13.28
N GLU A 60 -1.28 35.91 12.44
CA GLU A 60 -1.91 35.05 11.43
C GLU A 60 -0.89 34.55 10.38
N ILE A 61 0.07 35.41 9.98
CA ILE A 61 1.17 35.01 9.07
C ILE A 61 2.07 33.95 9.71
N PHE A 62 2.44 34.11 10.99
CA PHE A 62 3.24 33.11 11.70
C PHE A 62 2.51 31.78 11.88
N LEU A 63 1.22 31.82 12.20
CA LEU A 63 0.41 30.59 12.33
C LEU A 63 0.37 29.83 11.01
N LYS A 64 0.10 30.53 9.90
CA LYS A 64 0.05 29.91 8.57
C LYS A 64 1.39 29.29 8.16
N ARG A 65 2.52 29.97 8.42
CA ARG A 65 3.84 29.42 8.14
C ARG A 65 4.14 28.17 8.95
N LYS A 66 3.76 28.17 10.23
CA LYS A 66 3.96 27.01 11.09
C LYS A 66 3.13 25.82 10.60
N GLU A 67 1.89 26.04 10.19
CA GLU A 67 1.05 25.01 9.58
C GLU A 67 1.67 24.47 8.26
N GLU A 68 2.20 25.36 7.40
CA GLU A 68 2.90 24.97 6.17
C GLU A 68 4.18 24.16 6.46
N GLU A 69 4.96 24.53 7.48
CA GLU A 69 6.15 23.79 7.92
C GLU A 69 5.78 22.41 8.49
N GLU A 70 4.74 22.32 9.33
CA GLU A 70 4.26 21.04 9.88
C GLU A 70 3.69 20.10 8.81
N VAL A 71 3.13 20.64 7.73
CA VAL A 71 2.71 19.85 6.56
C VAL A 71 3.94 19.34 5.80
N LEU A 72 4.91 20.21 5.52
CA LEU A 72 6.13 19.84 4.80
C LEU A 72 7.00 18.83 5.58
N GLU A 73 7.05 18.94 6.91
CA GLU A 73 7.73 17.95 7.75
C GLU A 73 7.05 16.59 7.69
N ARG A 74 5.71 16.55 7.76
CA ARG A 74 4.94 15.32 7.58
C ARG A 74 5.16 14.68 6.22
N GLU A 75 5.08 15.45 5.14
CA GLU A 75 5.36 14.96 3.78
C GLU A 75 6.77 14.36 3.68
N ARG A 76 7.78 14.99 4.29
CA ARG A 76 9.15 14.46 4.32
C ARG A 76 9.30 13.21 5.19
N GLU A 77 8.56 13.11 6.28
CA GLU A 77 8.53 11.91 7.13
C GLU A 77 7.90 10.73 6.37
N GLU A 78 6.76 10.96 5.72
CA GLU A 78 6.09 9.99 4.84
C GLU A 78 7.00 9.55 3.69
N GLU A 79 7.65 10.47 2.99
CA GLU A 79 8.62 10.15 1.92
C GLU A 79 9.79 9.31 2.43
N LYS A 80 10.32 9.62 3.62
CA LYS A 80 11.41 8.83 4.22
C LYS A 80 10.94 7.44 4.62
N GLU A 81 9.74 7.31 5.14
CA GLU A 81 9.15 6.02 5.49
C GLU A 81 8.94 5.17 4.24
N ILE A 82 8.39 5.74 3.17
CA ILE A 82 8.25 5.09 1.86
C ILE A 82 9.62 4.66 1.32
N GLN A 83 10.64 5.52 1.39
CA GLN A 83 12.00 5.18 0.94
C GLN A 83 12.63 4.07 1.78
N MET A 84 12.44 4.10 3.10
CA MET A 84 12.95 3.07 4.02
C MET A 84 12.28 1.73 3.74
N LEU A 85 10.96 1.73 3.53
CA LEU A 85 10.18 0.55 3.17
C LEU A 85 10.65 -0.04 1.82
N GLU A 86 10.85 0.80 0.81
CA GLU A 86 11.37 0.35 -0.49
C GLU A 86 12.82 -0.18 -0.37
N GLN A 87 13.67 0.39 0.48
CA GLN A 87 15.01 -0.15 0.74
C GLN A 87 14.96 -1.52 1.42
N GLN A 88 14.16 -1.67 2.48
CA GLN A 88 13.94 -2.97 3.14
C GLN A 88 13.40 -3.99 2.15
N ARG A 89 12.45 -3.59 1.30
CA ARG A 89 11.89 -4.40 0.22
C ARG A 89 12.99 -4.88 -0.74
N LEU A 90 13.88 -3.99 -1.19
CA LEU A 90 14.98 -4.34 -2.08
C LEU A 90 15.97 -5.32 -1.43
N GLU A 91 16.23 -5.19 -0.13
CA GLU A 91 17.06 -6.14 0.61
C GLU A 91 16.41 -7.51 0.73
N ILE A 92 15.09 -7.57 0.99
CA ILE A 92 14.32 -8.81 1.05
C ILE A 92 14.39 -9.53 -0.31
N LEU A 93 14.17 -8.80 -1.42
CA LEU A 93 14.21 -9.33 -2.78
C LEU A 93 15.61 -9.82 -3.20
N LYS A 94 16.68 -9.12 -2.79
CA LYS A 94 18.06 -9.53 -3.08
C LYS A 94 18.48 -10.80 -2.34
N ASN A 95 18.03 -10.95 -1.10
CA ASN A 95 18.49 -12.02 -0.22
C ASN A 95 17.65 -13.29 -0.29
N HIS A 96 16.42 -13.23 -0.84
CA HIS A 96 15.55 -14.39 -0.95
C HIS A 96 15.53 -14.95 -2.37
N LYS A 97 16.00 -16.19 -2.52
CA LYS A 97 15.72 -16.98 -3.73
C LYS A 97 14.20 -17.17 -3.84
N ILE A 98 13.59 -16.50 -4.81
CA ILE A 98 12.16 -16.63 -5.11
C ILE A 98 11.86 -18.09 -5.45
N HIS A 99 10.94 -18.69 -4.71
CA HIS A 99 10.48 -20.05 -4.99
C HIS A 99 9.54 -20.03 -6.20
N GLU A 100 9.62 -21.01 -7.11
CA GLU A 100 8.80 -21.04 -8.33
C GLU A 100 7.29 -21.16 -8.04
N SER A 101 6.94 -21.77 -6.90
CA SER A 101 5.57 -21.98 -6.43
C SER A 101 5.39 -21.50 -4.98
N SER A 102 5.38 -20.19 -4.80
CA SER A 102 5.11 -19.53 -3.51
C SER A 102 3.74 -18.87 -3.45
N GLN A 103 2.88 -19.04 -4.47
CA GLN A 103 1.53 -18.49 -4.49
C GLN A 103 0.56 -19.48 -3.86
N ILE A 104 -0.55 -19.00 -3.31
CA ILE A 104 -1.50 -19.84 -2.57
C ILE A 104 -2.92 -19.65 -3.07
N ALA A 105 -3.60 -20.74 -3.41
CA ALA A 105 -5.02 -20.75 -3.70
C ALA A 105 -5.77 -21.27 -2.48
N PHE A 106 -6.70 -20.48 -1.96
CA PHE A 106 -7.57 -20.84 -0.85
C PHE A 106 -8.90 -21.38 -1.37
N TRP A 107 -9.42 -22.41 -0.70
CA TRP A 107 -10.79 -22.86 -0.85
C TRP A 107 -11.64 -22.20 0.23
N LEU A 108 -12.43 -21.21 -0.18
CA LEU A 108 -13.40 -20.56 0.68
C LEU A 108 -14.63 -21.43 0.88
N ASP A 109 -15.14 -21.48 2.10
CA ASP A 109 -16.48 -21.99 2.36
C ASP A 109 -17.51 -20.83 2.38
N GLU A 110 -18.77 -21.14 2.69
CA GLU A 110 -19.83 -20.13 2.76
C GLU A 110 -19.65 -19.12 3.89
N GLU A 111 -18.91 -19.48 4.96
CA GLU A 111 -18.62 -18.56 6.06
C GLU A 111 -17.52 -17.59 5.64
N ASP A 112 -16.42 -18.10 5.06
CA ASP A 112 -15.33 -17.24 4.59
C ASP A 112 -15.81 -16.17 3.60
N GLN A 113 -16.73 -16.53 2.69
CA GLN A 113 -17.22 -15.61 1.65
C GLN A 113 -17.93 -14.38 2.20
N LYS A 114 -18.50 -14.45 3.41
CA LYS A 114 -19.24 -13.32 4.00
C LYS A 114 -18.32 -12.20 4.44
N ASP A 115 -17.16 -12.57 4.98
CA ASP A 115 -16.29 -11.62 5.68
C ASP A 115 -14.98 -11.35 4.93
N ILE A 116 -14.60 -12.19 3.96
CA ILE A 116 -13.31 -12.10 3.27
C ILE A 116 -13.07 -10.76 2.56
N PHE A 117 -14.09 -10.16 1.94
CA PHE A 117 -13.95 -8.88 1.24
C PHE A 117 -14.06 -7.66 2.17
N THR A 118 -14.40 -7.91 3.45
CA THR A 118 -14.33 -6.90 4.52
C THR A 118 -12.96 -6.95 5.21
N ASP A 119 -12.56 -8.12 5.69
CA ASP A 119 -11.37 -8.29 6.54
C ASP A 119 -10.10 -8.52 5.72
N TRP A 120 -10.23 -9.02 4.48
CA TRP A 120 -9.14 -9.35 3.58
C TRP A 120 -8.03 -10.19 4.22
N GLN A 121 -8.45 -11.24 4.92
CA GLN A 121 -7.58 -12.25 5.50
C GLN A 121 -8.25 -13.61 5.45
N VAL A 122 -7.47 -14.68 5.19
CA VAL A 122 -8.01 -16.04 5.08
C VAL A 122 -7.40 -16.93 6.14
N SER A 123 -8.22 -17.77 6.78
CA SER A 123 -7.71 -18.82 7.65
C SER A 123 -7.03 -19.93 6.85
N THR A 124 -5.87 -20.35 7.32
CA THR A 124 -5.19 -21.56 6.82
C THR A 124 -5.93 -22.85 7.17
N GLY A 125 -6.96 -22.77 8.02
CA GLY A 125 -7.66 -23.90 8.62
C GLY A 125 -6.76 -24.69 9.57
N ASN A 126 -7.30 -25.74 10.16
CA ASN A 126 -6.58 -26.51 11.19
C ASN A 126 -6.10 -27.87 10.67
N VAL A 127 -5.00 -28.33 11.24
CA VAL A 127 -4.48 -29.69 11.05
C VAL A 127 -5.50 -30.67 11.62
N GLN A 128 -5.94 -31.63 10.81
CA GLN A 128 -7.04 -32.55 11.16
C GLN A 128 -6.58 -33.78 11.97
N SER A 129 -5.30 -34.13 11.95
CA SER A 129 -4.76 -35.35 12.56
C SER A 129 -3.29 -35.22 13.00
N GLY A 130 -2.81 -36.21 13.76
CA GLY A 130 -1.43 -36.24 14.25
C GLY A 130 -1.15 -35.33 15.43
N LYS A 131 0.14 -35.13 15.75
CA LYS A 131 0.61 -34.41 16.95
C LYS A 131 0.17 -32.95 16.99
N ASN A 132 -0.02 -32.31 15.83
CA ASN A 132 -0.38 -30.90 15.72
C ASN A 132 -1.88 -30.69 15.48
N LYS A 133 -2.72 -31.71 15.69
CA LYS A 133 -4.17 -31.62 15.48
C LYS A 133 -4.75 -30.39 16.20
N GLY A 134 -5.55 -29.61 15.48
CA GLY A 134 -6.18 -28.39 15.99
C GLY A 134 -5.32 -27.13 15.88
N GLN A 135 -4.02 -27.24 15.56
CA GLN A 135 -3.19 -26.08 15.25
C GLN A 135 -3.43 -25.61 13.80
N PRO A 136 -3.20 -24.33 13.49
CA PRO A 136 -3.23 -23.82 12.13
C PRO A 136 -2.33 -24.60 11.16
N ASN A 137 -2.76 -24.72 9.90
CA ASN A 137 -1.95 -25.31 8.85
C ASN A 137 -0.77 -24.39 8.49
N SER A 138 0.45 -24.94 8.49
CA SER A 138 1.64 -24.15 8.18
C SER A 138 1.68 -23.72 6.70
N VAL A 139 1.88 -22.43 6.49
CA VAL A 139 2.06 -21.80 5.18
C VAL A 139 3.52 -21.41 4.90
N ALA A 140 4.45 -22.33 5.18
CA ALA A 140 5.89 -22.07 5.18
C ALA A 140 6.49 -21.53 3.86
N ARG A 141 5.81 -21.66 2.72
CA ARG A 141 6.28 -21.10 1.43
C ARG A 141 5.87 -19.66 1.21
N LEU A 142 4.93 -19.14 1.99
CA LEU A 142 4.46 -17.76 1.84
C LEU A 142 5.53 -16.77 2.27
N ARG A 143 5.65 -15.72 1.48
CA ARG A 143 6.55 -14.60 1.63
C ARG A 143 5.80 -13.32 1.23
N PRO A 144 6.36 -12.13 1.50
CA PRO A 144 5.78 -10.87 1.05
C PRO A 144 5.55 -10.77 -0.47
N ASN A 145 6.29 -11.53 -1.29
CA ASN A 145 6.09 -11.59 -2.74
C ASN A 145 5.00 -12.59 -3.19
N SER A 146 4.32 -13.25 -2.26
CA SER A 146 3.22 -14.17 -2.55
C SER A 146 1.89 -13.43 -2.75
N ALA A 147 0.98 -14.06 -3.48
CA ALA A 147 -0.41 -13.67 -3.66
C ALA A 147 -1.33 -14.81 -3.20
N GLY A 148 -2.44 -14.44 -2.58
CA GLY A 148 -3.55 -15.29 -2.19
C GLY A 148 -4.68 -15.22 -3.23
N LEU A 149 -4.98 -16.35 -3.86
CA LEU A 149 -6.09 -16.52 -4.78
C LEU A 149 -7.30 -17.08 -4.02
N LEU A 150 -8.44 -16.41 -4.12
CA LEU A 150 -9.67 -16.80 -3.47
C LEU A 150 -10.49 -17.66 -4.44
N THR A 151 -10.76 -18.90 -4.08
CA THR A 151 -11.52 -19.82 -4.95
C THR A 151 -12.70 -20.43 -4.23
N TRP A 152 -13.75 -20.69 -4.98
CA TRP A 152 -14.93 -21.38 -4.50
C TRP A 152 -15.52 -22.27 -5.58
N ARG A 153 -16.25 -23.30 -5.14
CA ARG A 153 -16.95 -24.24 -6.00
C ARG A 153 -18.25 -24.62 -5.31
N GLU A 154 -19.35 -24.56 -6.05
CA GLU A 154 -20.62 -25.11 -5.60
C GLU A 154 -20.50 -26.60 -5.23
N PRO A 155 -21.13 -27.07 -4.13
CA PRO A 155 -20.98 -28.44 -3.68
C PRO A 155 -21.32 -29.50 -4.74
N ASP A 156 -22.32 -29.24 -5.58
CA ASP A 156 -22.87 -30.15 -6.60
C ASP A 156 -22.21 -30.05 -7.98
N GLN A 157 -21.37 -29.03 -8.21
CA GLN A 157 -20.69 -28.81 -9.49
C GLN A 157 -19.36 -29.58 -9.59
N PRO A 158 -18.89 -29.98 -10.79
CA PRO A 158 -17.57 -30.60 -10.92
C PRO A 158 -16.45 -29.64 -10.50
N GLU A 159 -15.28 -30.17 -10.14
CA GLU A 159 -14.13 -29.33 -9.76
C GLU A 159 -13.71 -28.36 -10.86
N THR A 160 -13.90 -28.71 -12.14
CA THR A 160 -13.67 -27.83 -13.29
C THR A 160 -14.47 -26.54 -13.26
N ALA A 161 -15.59 -26.49 -12.52
CA ALA A 161 -16.40 -25.29 -12.32
C ALA A 161 -15.93 -24.39 -11.17
N ARG A 162 -14.79 -24.71 -10.51
CA ARG A 162 -14.21 -23.89 -9.45
C ARG A 162 -13.86 -22.50 -9.99
N LYS A 163 -14.53 -21.48 -9.47
CA LYS A 163 -14.38 -20.07 -9.84
C LYS A 163 -13.31 -19.41 -8.98
N ILE A 164 -12.63 -18.44 -9.56
CA ILE A 164 -11.83 -17.44 -8.83
C ILE A 164 -12.80 -16.32 -8.44
N LEU A 165 -12.83 -15.97 -7.15
CA LEU A 165 -13.66 -14.88 -6.63
C LEU A 165 -12.86 -13.58 -6.47
N GLY A 166 -11.53 -13.68 -6.41
CA GLY A 166 -10.66 -12.54 -6.18
C GLY A 166 -9.24 -12.97 -5.88
N LEU A 167 -8.37 -11.99 -5.69
CA LEU A 167 -6.99 -12.22 -5.27
C LEU A 167 -6.40 -11.02 -4.54
N TYR A 168 -5.40 -11.25 -3.72
CA TYR A 168 -4.66 -10.18 -3.03
C TYR A 168 -3.18 -10.53 -2.88
N MET A 169 -2.31 -9.52 -2.79
CA MET A 169 -0.92 -9.73 -2.34
C MET A 169 -0.88 -10.01 -0.85
N ILE A 170 -0.07 -10.96 -0.43
CA ILE A 170 0.15 -11.22 1.00
C ILE A 170 0.78 -9.98 1.65
N ASN A 171 0.40 -9.69 2.90
CA ASN A 171 0.93 -8.56 3.66
C ASN A 171 2.47 -8.53 3.70
N GLU A 172 3.06 -7.34 3.58
CA GLU A 172 4.51 -7.16 3.45
C GLU A 172 5.30 -7.61 4.68
N MET A 173 4.67 -7.63 5.86
CA MET A 173 5.26 -8.08 7.12
C MET A 173 5.01 -9.56 7.39
N PHE A 174 4.19 -10.22 6.56
CA PHE A 174 3.85 -11.62 6.75
C PHE A 174 4.94 -12.53 6.19
N THR A 175 5.36 -13.47 7.02
CA THR A 175 6.20 -14.59 6.60
C THR A 175 5.53 -15.87 7.06
N GLY A 176 5.67 -16.95 6.28
CA GLY A 176 5.06 -18.26 6.57
C GLY A 176 5.43 -18.92 7.90
N THR A 177 6.18 -18.22 8.75
CA THR A 177 6.63 -18.61 10.09
C THR A 177 5.99 -17.84 11.25
N LEU A 178 5.09 -16.88 11.06
CA LEU A 178 4.46 -16.17 12.20
C LEU A 178 2.97 -15.84 12.01
N GLY A 179 2.19 -16.36 12.97
CA GLY A 179 0.77 -16.12 13.24
C GLY A 179 0.22 -17.30 14.06
N THR A 180 -0.05 -17.11 15.36
CA THR A 180 -0.63 -18.17 16.23
C THR A 180 -2.10 -18.43 15.92
N ASP A 181 -2.75 -17.50 15.22
CA ASP A 181 -4.17 -17.51 14.85
C ASP A 181 -4.44 -18.26 13.54
N GLY A 182 -3.41 -18.46 12.70
CA GLY A 182 -3.55 -19.13 11.42
C GLY A 182 -4.13 -18.26 10.32
N MET A 183 -4.13 -16.93 10.48
CA MET A 183 -4.65 -15.99 9.49
C MET A 183 -3.56 -15.54 8.52
N VAL A 184 -3.92 -15.39 7.25
CA VAL A 184 -3.06 -14.85 6.20
C VAL A 184 -3.63 -13.49 5.78
N PRO A 185 -3.05 -12.38 6.25
CA PRO A 185 -3.54 -11.04 5.92
C PRO A 185 -3.07 -10.57 4.55
N SER A 186 -3.88 -9.72 3.94
CA SER A 186 -3.58 -9.03 2.69
C SER A 186 -2.69 -7.80 2.86
N HIS A 187 -2.06 -7.42 1.75
CA HIS A 187 -1.43 -6.15 1.50
C HIS A 187 -2.51 -5.05 1.37
N ALA A 188 -2.27 -3.85 1.90
CA ALA A 188 -3.26 -2.77 1.94
C ALA A 188 -3.85 -2.41 0.56
N GLU A 189 -3.00 -2.27 -0.45
CA GLU A 189 -3.41 -1.78 -1.78
C GLU A 189 -3.78 -2.87 -2.81
N PHE A 190 -3.00 -3.95 -2.88
CA PHE A 190 -3.12 -4.93 -3.97
C PHE A 190 -4.14 -6.02 -3.66
N LYS A 191 -5.42 -5.70 -3.92
CA LYS A 191 -6.57 -6.56 -3.66
C LYS A 191 -7.60 -6.41 -4.78
N ILE A 192 -8.20 -7.51 -5.22
CA ILE A 192 -9.18 -7.56 -6.31
C ILE A 192 -10.32 -8.47 -5.87
N GLU A 193 -11.54 -7.94 -5.90
CA GLU A 193 -12.79 -8.68 -5.83
C GLU A 193 -13.39 -8.74 -7.24
N LEU A 194 -13.83 -9.93 -7.65
CA LEU A 194 -14.52 -10.12 -8.92
C LEU A 194 -16.03 -10.12 -8.70
N SER A 195 -16.78 -9.51 -9.62
CA SER A 195 -18.23 -9.67 -9.64
C SER A 195 -18.60 -11.12 -9.94
N GLU A 196 -19.86 -11.49 -9.70
CA GLU A 196 -20.34 -12.83 -10.00
C GLU A 196 -20.16 -13.20 -11.49
N GLU A 197 -20.45 -12.25 -12.38
CA GLU A 197 -20.30 -12.41 -13.84
C GLU A 197 -18.83 -12.50 -14.28
N GLU A 198 -17.93 -11.81 -13.58
CA GLU A 198 -16.49 -11.90 -13.83
C GLU A 198 -15.94 -13.24 -13.33
N ALA A 199 -16.34 -13.66 -12.13
CA ALA A 199 -15.95 -14.92 -11.52
C ALA A 199 -16.38 -16.15 -12.35
N GLU A 200 -17.52 -16.07 -13.04
CA GLU A 200 -17.98 -17.08 -13.99
C GLU A 200 -17.02 -17.32 -15.16
N GLN A 201 -16.28 -16.29 -15.56
CA GLN A 201 -15.33 -16.36 -16.67
C GLN A 201 -13.92 -16.75 -16.21
N MET A 202 -13.68 -16.74 -14.89
CA MET A 202 -12.38 -16.95 -14.28
C MET A 202 -12.28 -18.32 -13.60
N LEU A 203 -12.24 -19.38 -14.39
CA LEU A 203 -12.13 -20.76 -13.89
C LEU A 203 -10.70 -21.08 -13.41
N PHE A 204 -10.56 -21.56 -12.17
CA PHE A 204 -9.26 -21.89 -11.56
C PHE A 204 -8.44 -22.91 -12.37
N TRP A 205 -9.10 -23.95 -12.90
CA TRP A 205 -8.44 -25.03 -13.65
C TRP A 205 -8.01 -24.63 -15.07
N LYS A 206 -8.36 -23.41 -15.53
CA LYS A 206 -7.76 -22.81 -16.73
C LYS A 206 -6.26 -22.55 -16.55
N TYR A 207 -5.84 -22.26 -15.32
CA TYR A 207 -4.46 -21.88 -14.99
C TYR A 207 -3.70 -23.00 -14.29
N TYR A 208 -4.35 -23.63 -13.31
CA TYR A 208 -3.68 -24.61 -12.46
C TYR A 208 -3.52 -25.96 -13.16
N VAL A 209 -2.30 -26.51 -13.09
CA VAL A 209 -2.00 -27.90 -13.46
C VAL A 209 -1.17 -28.58 -12.38
N ASN A 210 -1.55 -29.78 -11.96
CA ASN A 210 -0.70 -30.56 -11.09
C ASN A 210 0.43 -31.21 -11.91
N LYS A 211 1.67 -30.74 -11.77
CA LYS A 211 2.84 -31.27 -12.50
C LYS A 211 2.99 -32.80 -12.41
N ASN A 212 2.56 -33.41 -11.31
CA ASN A 212 2.63 -34.87 -11.13
C ASN A 212 1.44 -35.62 -11.77
N TYR A 213 0.30 -34.95 -11.96
CA TYR A 213 -0.93 -35.52 -12.50
C TYR A 213 -1.65 -34.49 -13.40
N PRO A 214 -1.12 -34.20 -14.60
CA PRO A 214 -1.59 -33.06 -15.41
C PRO A 214 -3.05 -33.14 -15.83
N GLU A 215 -3.55 -34.35 -16.07
CA GLU A 215 -4.93 -34.66 -16.49
C GLU A 215 -5.95 -34.60 -15.35
N ARG A 216 -5.52 -34.32 -14.11
CA ARG A 216 -6.36 -34.46 -12.92
C ARG A 216 -6.87 -33.13 -12.40
N THR A 217 -8.18 -32.92 -12.53
CA THR A 217 -8.91 -31.79 -11.93
C THR A 217 -9.55 -32.17 -10.60
N SER A 218 -8.76 -32.29 -9.53
CA SER A 218 -9.33 -32.55 -8.21
C SER A 218 -8.61 -31.81 -7.07
N TRP A 219 -9.39 -31.12 -6.24
CA TRP A 219 -8.88 -30.43 -5.04
C TRP A 219 -8.52 -31.39 -3.90
N ASN A 220 -9.15 -32.56 -3.82
CA ASN A 220 -8.99 -33.54 -2.74
C ASN A 220 -9.25 -32.92 -1.34
N SER A 221 -8.25 -32.85 -0.48
CA SER A 221 -8.34 -32.37 0.89
C SER A 221 -7.49 -31.12 1.12
N GLY A 222 -7.83 -30.37 2.17
CA GLY A 222 -7.09 -29.19 2.62
C GLY A 222 -7.74 -27.86 2.24
N LYS A 223 -7.44 -26.82 3.01
CA LYS A 223 -8.00 -25.47 2.84
C LYS A 223 -7.31 -24.68 1.73
N PHE A 224 -6.11 -25.08 1.31
CA PHE A 224 -5.34 -24.36 0.30
C PHE A 224 -4.39 -25.27 -0.49
N ARG A 225 -3.88 -24.74 -1.61
CA ARG A 225 -2.83 -25.34 -2.44
C ARG A 225 -1.82 -24.30 -2.86
N TYR A 226 -0.55 -24.69 -2.97
CA TYR A 226 0.46 -23.84 -3.59
C TYR A 226 0.42 -23.97 -5.11
N PHE A 227 0.77 -22.89 -5.79
CA PHE A 227 0.78 -22.83 -7.24
C PHE A 227 1.90 -21.91 -7.77
N ASP A 228 2.18 -22.01 -9.06
CA ASP A 228 3.33 -21.36 -9.70
C ASP A 228 3.14 -19.85 -9.85
N ASN A 229 4.21 -19.08 -9.70
CA ASN A 229 4.19 -17.61 -9.75
C ASN A 229 3.62 -17.08 -11.08
N VAL A 230 3.94 -17.76 -12.18
CA VAL A 230 3.49 -17.38 -13.53
C VAL A 230 1.96 -17.38 -13.64
N TRP A 231 1.26 -18.28 -12.95
CA TRP A 231 -0.20 -18.36 -13.05
C TRP A 231 -0.90 -17.15 -12.44
N THR A 232 -0.34 -16.54 -11.39
CA THR A 232 -0.90 -15.27 -10.87
C THR A 232 -0.81 -14.17 -11.91
N ALA A 233 0.33 -14.08 -12.62
CA ALA A 233 0.51 -13.06 -13.67
C ALA A 233 -0.46 -13.29 -14.85
N GLN A 234 -0.71 -14.55 -15.22
CA GLN A 234 -1.73 -14.92 -16.21
C GLN A 234 -3.13 -14.52 -15.76
N ILE A 235 -3.52 -14.84 -14.53
CA ILE A 235 -4.81 -14.47 -13.95
C ILE A 235 -4.99 -12.95 -13.98
N LEU A 236 -3.98 -12.18 -13.58
CA LEU A 236 -4.04 -10.71 -13.61
C LEU A 236 -4.19 -10.16 -15.04
N LYS A 237 -3.50 -10.73 -16.05
CA LYS A 237 -3.69 -10.34 -17.45
C LYS A 237 -5.12 -10.59 -17.94
N ASP A 238 -5.69 -11.75 -17.59
CA ASP A 238 -7.05 -12.09 -17.99
C ASP A 238 -8.08 -11.22 -17.27
N ILE A 239 -7.85 -10.83 -16.01
CA ILE A 239 -8.69 -9.86 -15.31
C ILE A 239 -8.62 -8.49 -16.00
N ILE A 240 -7.44 -8.02 -16.41
CA ILE A 240 -7.32 -6.75 -17.17
C ILE A 240 -8.16 -6.79 -18.45
N ALA A 241 -8.15 -7.92 -19.17
CA ALA A 241 -8.93 -8.09 -20.39
C ALA A 241 -10.45 -8.22 -20.14
N LEU A 242 -10.83 -8.67 -18.95
CA LEU A 242 -12.22 -8.87 -18.53
C LEU A 242 -12.88 -7.58 -18.03
N LYS A 243 -12.11 -6.74 -17.34
CA LYS A 243 -12.60 -5.49 -16.75
C LYS A 243 -12.98 -4.48 -17.83
N THR A 244 -14.02 -3.70 -17.57
CA THR A 244 -14.51 -2.65 -18.49
C THR A 244 -14.32 -1.23 -17.93
N ASP A 245 -14.24 -1.10 -16.62
CA ASP A 245 -13.99 0.17 -15.93
C ASP A 245 -12.49 0.51 -15.96
N GLU A 246 -12.15 1.72 -16.41
CA GLU A 246 -10.78 2.17 -16.62
C GLU A 246 -9.99 2.25 -15.30
N ALA A 247 -10.63 2.68 -14.21
CA ALA A 247 -9.97 2.76 -12.90
C ALA A 247 -9.65 1.38 -12.34
N GLN A 248 -10.58 0.41 -12.46
CA GLN A 248 -10.32 -0.98 -12.09
C GLN A 248 -9.24 -1.61 -12.98
N ILE A 249 -9.26 -1.35 -14.29
CA ILE A 249 -8.22 -1.81 -15.21
C ILE A 249 -6.84 -1.31 -14.75
N ASP A 250 -6.71 -0.03 -14.43
CA ASP A 250 -5.44 0.55 -14.00
C ASP A 250 -5.00 0.01 -12.64
N GLN A 251 -5.93 -0.21 -11.71
CA GLN A 251 -5.63 -0.88 -10.44
C GLN A 251 -5.06 -2.29 -10.66
N VAL A 252 -5.66 -3.08 -11.56
CA VAL A 252 -5.18 -4.44 -11.85
C VAL A 252 -3.84 -4.41 -12.60
N LYS A 253 -3.61 -3.44 -13.50
CA LYS A 253 -2.29 -3.24 -14.13
C LYS A 253 -1.21 -2.92 -13.11
N SER A 254 -1.47 -1.99 -12.19
CA SER A 254 -0.52 -1.66 -11.12
C SER A 254 -0.23 -2.88 -10.23
N PHE A 255 -1.24 -3.71 -9.95
CA PHE A 255 -1.05 -4.99 -9.27
C PHE A 255 -0.14 -5.91 -10.11
N LEU A 256 -0.43 -6.14 -11.40
CA LEU A 256 0.41 -6.98 -12.27
C LEU A 256 1.87 -6.51 -12.30
N GLU A 257 2.11 -5.22 -12.48
CA GLU A 257 3.46 -4.62 -12.46
C GLU A 257 4.16 -4.87 -11.13
N TYR A 258 3.48 -4.61 -10.01
CA TYR A 258 4.02 -4.87 -8.68
C TYR A 258 4.34 -6.35 -8.48
N PHE A 259 3.42 -7.25 -8.83
CA PHE A 259 3.57 -8.69 -8.69
C PHE A 259 4.75 -9.22 -9.53
N CYS A 260 4.86 -8.80 -10.79
CA CYS A 260 5.96 -9.19 -11.68
C CYS A 260 7.31 -8.70 -11.15
N LYS A 261 7.39 -7.44 -10.68
CA LYS A 261 8.60 -6.90 -10.03
C LYS A 261 8.97 -7.74 -8.81
N MET A 262 8.01 -8.09 -7.97
CA MET A 262 8.24 -8.88 -6.74
C MET A 262 8.64 -10.33 -7.00
N ASN A 263 8.24 -10.89 -8.14
CA ASN A 263 8.50 -12.29 -8.50
C ASN A 263 9.55 -12.45 -9.61
N ALA A 264 10.24 -11.36 -9.99
CA ALA A 264 11.22 -11.32 -11.08
C ALA A 264 10.68 -11.95 -12.39
N LEU A 265 9.42 -11.65 -12.72
CA LEU A 265 8.77 -12.10 -13.94
C LEU A 265 8.87 -11.01 -15.01
N ASP A 266 9.11 -11.43 -16.25
CA ASP A 266 9.05 -10.56 -17.41
C ASP A 266 7.58 -10.34 -17.81
N ILE A 267 7.07 -9.13 -17.57
CA ILE A 267 5.67 -8.76 -17.81
C ILE A 267 5.31 -8.82 -19.30
N ASP A 268 6.27 -8.59 -20.20
CA ASP A 268 6.06 -8.58 -21.64
C ASP A 268 6.03 -10.01 -22.23
N ASN A 269 6.57 -10.99 -21.49
CA ASN A 269 6.74 -12.37 -21.92
C ASN A 269 6.03 -13.39 -21.01
N ILE A 270 4.87 -13.03 -20.46
CA ILE A 270 4.01 -13.96 -19.69
C ILE A 270 3.36 -14.95 -20.67
N PRO A 271 3.59 -16.28 -20.53
CA PRO A 271 3.01 -17.29 -21.41
C PRO A 271 1.50 -17.40 -21.22
N GLU A 272 0.80 -17.98 -22.20
CA GLU A 272 -0.62 -18.29 -22.11
C GLU A 272 -0.91 -19.37 -21.03
N PRO A 273 -2.12 -19.37 -20.42
CA PRO A 273 -2.54 -20.41 -19.48
C PRO A 273 -2.47 -21.81 -20.11
N GLN A 274 -1.93 -22.77 -19.37
CA GLN A 274 -1.82 -24.18 -19.77
C GLN A 274 -2.33 -25.09 -18.65
N GLY A 275 -3.38 -24.65 -17.94
CA GLY A 275 -4.07 -25.46 -16.94
C GLY A 275 -4.80 -26.63 -17.58
N THR A 276 -5.40 -27.50 -16.77
CA THR A 276 -6.07 -28.71 -17.27
C THR A 276 -7.29 -28.43 -18.17
N LEU A 277 -7.77 -27.17 -18.26
CA LEU A 277 -8.82 -26.74 -19.19
C LEU A 277 -8.31 -25.99 -20.44
N GLY A 278 -6.99 -25.75 -20.55
CA GLY A 278 -6.35 -24.97 -21.62
C GLY A 278 -5.76 -25.80 -22.75
#